data_AF-A0A368Z8S2-F1
#
_entry.id   AF-A0A368Z8S2-F1
#
_cell.length_a   1.000
_cell.length_b   1.000
_cell.length_c   1.000
_cell.angle_alpha   90.00
_cell.angle_beta   90.00
_cell.angle_gamma   90.00
#
_symmetry.space_group_name_H-M   'P 1'
#
loop_
_entity.id
_entity.type
_entity.pdbx_description
1 polymer ?
#
loop_
_entity_poly.entity_id
_entity_poly.type
_entity_poly.pdbx_seq_one_letter_code
_entity_poly.pdbx_strand_id
1 'polypeptide(L)'
;MKSFMPLILSAPLLLAACADAPGGRDAVLGEEVTNADGTTSVDSCGAAGYAGLVGQTNPTIRVAEGTPYRTYRTGDPVTSDFSLKRLNFEYDRSGKLLRVTCG
;
A
#
# COMPACT_ATOMS: atom_id res chain seq x y z
N MET A 1 20.49 59.20 -35.61
CA MET A 1 19.45 58.49 -36.39
C MET A 1 20.03 57.18 -36.91
N LYS A 2 19.77 56.05 -36.25
CA LYS A 2 19.72 54.71 -36.85
C LYS A 2 19.08 53.77 -35.82
N SER A 3 17.79 53.51 -35.99
CA SER A 3 17.10 52.38 -35.35
C SER A 3 17.66 51.09 -35.92
N PHE A 4 17.95 50.11 -35.06
CA PHE A 4 17.83 48.71 -35.44
C PHE A 4 17.11 47.94 -34.31
N MET A 5 16.13 47.19 -34.78
CA MET A 5 15.02 46.48 -34.14
C MET A 5 15.49 45.34 -33.20
N PRO A 6 14.64 44.82 -32.30
CA PRO A 6 15.02 44.06 -31.11
C PRO A 6 15.25 42.58 -31.44
N LEU A 7 16.33 42.02 -30.91
CA LEU A 7 16.53 40.58 -30.88
C LEU A 7 15.80 40.00 -29.66
N ILE A 8 14.50 39.76 -29.81
CA ILE A 8 13.78 38.81 -28.97
C ILE A 8 14.32 37.42 -29.35
N LEU A 9 15.22 36.87 -28.55
CA LEU A 9 15.49 35.43 -28.57
C LEU A 9 14.89 34.82 -27.30
N SER A 10 13.63 34.44 -27.48
CA SER A 10 12.86 33.52 -26.65
C SER A 10 13.63 32.24 -26.35
N ALA A 11 13.90 31.98 -25.06
CA ALA A 11 14.11 30.62 -24.55
C ALA A 11 13.76 30.53 -23.04
N PRO A 12 12.49 30.20 -22.70
CA PRO A 12 12.21 29.53 -21.44
C PRO A 12 11.48 28.22 -21.74
N LEU A 13 12.14 27.26 -22.37
CA LEU A 13 11.55 25.93 -22.64
C LEU A 13 12.51 24.79 -22.24
N LEU A 14 13.01 24.82 -21.00
CA LEU A 14 13.83 23.74 -20.44
C LEU A 14 13.47 23.36 -18.99
N LEU A 15 12.22 23.54 -18.55
CA LEU A 15 11.78 23.11 -17.20
C LEU A 15 10.73 21.99 -17.16
N ALA A 16 10.39 21.35 -18.29
CA ALA A 16 9.39 20.28 -18.31
C ALA A 16 9.97 18.86 -18.08
N ALA A 17 11.16 18.71 -17.48
CA ALA A 17 11.80 17.41 -17.28
C ALA A 17 11.59 16.79 -15.89
N CYS A 18 10.89 17.47 -14.97
CA CYS A 18 10.54 16.94 -13.65
C CYS A 18 9.07 16.50 -13.57
N ALA A 19 8.51 15.96 -14.65
CA ALA A 19 7.24 15.24 -14.56
C ALA A 19 7.56 13.80 -14.17
N ASP A 20 7.28 13.46 -12.91
CA ASP A 20 7.26 12.08 -12.42
C ASP A 20 6.41 11.23 -13.37
N ALA A 21 7.06 10.32 -14.09
CA ALA A 21 6.35 9.33 -14.89
C ALA A 21 5.47 8.47 -13.95
N PRO A 22 4.14 8.46 -14.12
CA PRO A 22 3.28 7.56 -13.36
C PRO A 22 3.46 6.15 -13.93
N GLY A 23 3.65 5.15 -13.07
CA GLY A 23 3.55 3.74 -13.50
C GLY A 23 4.80 2.88 -13.37
N GLY A 24 5.96 3.41 -12.97
CA GLY A 24 7.15 2.57 -12.70
C GLY A 24 7.22 2.04 -11.26
N ARG A 25 6.84 2.87 -10.29
CA ARG A 25 6.97 2.60 -8.85
C ARG A 25 5.78 1.82 -8.27
N ASP A 26 4.62 1.95 -8.91
CA ASP A 26 3.34 1.45 -8.40
C ASP A 26 3.24 -0.09 -8.49
N ALA A 27 3.90 -0.69 -9.48
CA ALA A 27 3.89 -2.14 -9.69
C ALA A 27 4.68 -2.95 -8.63
N VAL A 28 5.58 -2.30 -7.89
CA VAL A 28 6.44 -2.98 -6.90
C VAL A 28 5.85 -2.93 -5.50
N LEU A 29 5.10 -1.88 -5.18
CA LEU A 29 4.71 -1.57 -3.80
C LEU A 29 3.33 -2.14 -3.44
N GLY A 30 2.40 -2.25 -4.40
CA GLY A 30 1.01 -2.67 -4.16
C GLY A 30 0.02 -1.52 -4.36
N GLU A 31 -1.26 -1.76 -4.03
CA GLU A 31 -2.31 -0.73 -4.20
C GLU A 31 -2.29 0.26 -3.03
N GLU A 32 -2.36 1.55 -3.30
CA GLU A 32 -2.46 2.57 -2.25
C GLU A 32 -3.87 2.56 -1.63
N VAL A 33 -3.97 2.42 -0.31
CA VAL A 33 -5.23 2.36 0.44
C VAL A 33 -5.25 3.41 1.55
N THR A 34 -6.36 4.14 1.67
CA THR A 34 -6.62 5.05 2.78
C THR A 34 -7.22 4.29 3.97
N ASN A 35 -6.53 4.32 5.10
CA ASN A 35 -6.95 3.72 6.35
C ASN A 35 -8.04 4.55 7.05
N ALA A 36 -8.73 3.93 8.02
CA ALA A 36 -9.79 4.59 8.79
C ALA A 36 -9.31 5.79 9.62
N ASP A 37 -8.00 5.88 9.91
CA ASP A 37 -7.38 6.99 10.62
C ASP A 37 -6.89 8.12 9.69
N GLY A 38 -7.20 8.02 8.38
CA GLY A 38 -6.79 9.01 7.37
C GLY A 38 -5.34 8.85 6.91
N THR A 39 -4.61 7.84 7.38
CA THR A 39 -3.28 7.53 6.85
C THR A 39 -3.38 6.74 5.55
N THR A 40 -2.35 6.84 4.72
CA THR A 40 -2.24 6.07 3.49
C THR A 40 -1.22 4.96 3.69
N SER A 41 -1.57 3.73 3.32
CA SER A 41 -0.65 2.58 3.31
C SER A 41 -0.78 1.79 2.02
N VAL A 42 0.31 1.12 1.63
CA VAL A 42 0.29 0.28 0.45
C VAL A 42 -0.11 -1.15 0.83
N ASP A 43 -1.14 -1.68 0.16
CA ASP A 43 -1.56 -3.07 0.28
C ASP A 43 -0.69 -3.96 -0.62
N SER A 44 0.41 -4.45 -0.03
CA SER A 44 1.41 -5.28 -0.71
C SER A 44 1.08 -6.77 -0.72
N CYS A 45 0.03 -7.21 -0.02
CA CYS A 45 -0.29 -8.63 0.19
C CYS A 45 -1.78 -8.99 -0.04
N GLY A 46 -2.64 -8.01 -0.35
CA GLY A 46 -4.08 -8.20 -0.56
C GLY A 46 -4.90 -8.18 0.73
N ALA A 47 -4.42 -7.52 1.79
CA ALA A 47 -5.11 -7.45 3.07
C ALA A 47 -6.47 -6.73 2.97
N ALA A 48 -6.61 -5.74 2.08
CA ALA A 48 -7.84 -4.98 1.91
C ALA A 48 -9.03 -5.86 1.50
N GLY A 49 -8.78 -6.94 0.75
CA GLY A 49 -9.80 -7.91 0.34
C GLY A 49 -10.48 -8.66 1.50
N TYR A 50 -9.87 -8.62 2.70
CA TYR A 50 -10.40 -9.28 3.90
C TYR A 50 -11.03 -8.31 4.91
N ALA A 51 -11.05 -7.01 4.62
CA ALA A 51 -11.56 -5.99 5.56
C ALA A 51 -13.00 -6.27 6.03
N GLY A 52 -13.86 -6.82 5.15
CA GLY A 52 -15.24 -7.18 5.50
C GLY A 52 -15.39 -8.35 6.47
N LEU A 53 -14.31 -9.09 6.76
CA LEU A 53 -14.30 -10.20 7.72
C LEU A 53 -13.93 -9.75 9.13
N VAL A 54 -13.34 -8.55 9.27
CA VAL A 54 -12.94 -8.02 10.57
C VAL A 54 -14.16 -7.86 11.47
N GLY A 55 -14.05 -8.35 12.70
CA GLY A 55 -15.13 -8.37 13.69
C GLY A 55 -15.97 -9.65 13.68
N GLN A 56 -15.88 -10.51 12.66
CA GLN A 56 -16.58 -11.80 12.63
C GLN A 56 -15.87 -12.83 13.51
N THR A 57 -16.66 -13.75 14.09
CA THR A 57 -16.14 -14.87 14.89
C THR A 57 -15.97 -16.10 14.00
N ASN A 58 -14.75 -16.64 13.95
CA ASN A 58 -14.37 -17.79 13.13
C ASN A 58 -14.83 -17.69 11.66
N PRO A 59 -14.54 -16.58 10.95
CA PRO A 59 -14.91 -16.44 9.55
C PRO A 59 -14.23 -17.52 8.68
N THR A 60 -14.93 -17.97 7.65
CA THR A 60 -14.30 -18.81 6.63
C THR A 60 -13.44 -17.94 5.73
N ILE A 61 -12.12 -18.10 5.81
CA ILE A 61 -11.15 -17.39 4.98
C ILE A 61 -10.65 -18.31 3.86
N ARG A 62 -10.52 -17.75 2.66
CA ARG A 62 -9.88 -18.39 1.51
C ARG A 62 -8.71 -17.51 1.10
N VAL A 63 -7.52 -18.10 1.11
CA VAL A 63 -6.28 -17.46 0.69
C VAL A 63 -5.85 -18.13 -0.62
N ALA A 64 -5.39 -17.32 -1.58
CA ALA A 64 -4.92 -17.84 -2.86
C ALA A 64 -3.73 -18.79 -2.66
N GLU A 65 -3.67 -19.84 -3.48
CA GLU A 65 -2.59 -20.83 -3.41
C GLU A 65 -1.22 -20.16 -3.54
N GLY A 66 -0.26 -20.61 -2.73
CA GLY A 66 1.10 -20.05 -2.70
C GLY A 66 1.24 -18.69 -1.99
N THR A 67 0.16 -18.07 -1.54
CA THR A 67 0.25 -16.82 -0.76
C THR A 67 0.68 -17.13 0.67
N PRO A 68 1.79 -16.56 1.16
CA PRO A 68 2.23 -16.79 2.52
C PRO A 68 1.28 -16.09 3.50
N TYR A 69 0.84 -16.81 4.52
CA TYR A 69 0.02 -16.22 5.57
C TYR A 69 0.37 -16.79 6.95
N ARG A 70 0.02 -16.04 7.99
CA ARG A 70 0.16 -16.43 9.39
C ARG A 70 -1.13 -16.09 10.13
N THR A 71 -1.49 -16.97 11.07
CA THR A 71 -2.59 -16.76 12.00
C THR A 71 -2.05 -16.80 13.41
N TYR A 72 -2.43 -15.84 14.25
CA TYR A 72 -2.05 -15.81 15.66
C TYR A 72 -3.13 -15.12 16.51
N ARG A 73 -3.06 -15.25 17.83
CA ARG A 73 -3.94 -14.54 18.75
C ARG A 73 -3.22 -13.36 19.38
N THR A 74 -3.98 -12.33 19.76
CA THR A 74 -3.44 -11.21 20.53
C THR A 74 -2.73 -11.70 21.79
N GLY A 75 -1.47 -11.30 21.95
CA GLY A 75 -0.60 -11.66 23.07
C GLY A 75 0.20 -12.96 22.87
N ASP A 76 0.02 -13.67 21.75
CA ASP A 76 0.90 -14.79 21.42
C ASP A 76 2.31 -14.26 21.06
N PRO A 77 3.39 -14.93 21.49
CA PRO A 77 4.74 -14.52 21.14
C PRO A 77 4.99 -14.74 19.64
N VAL A 78 5.23 -13.65 18.92
CA VAL A 78 5.56 -13.67 17.48
C VAL A 78 6.83 -12.86 17.23
N THR A 79 7.61 -13.27 16.23
CA THR A 79 8.74 -12.50 15.74
C THR A 79 8.25 -11.29 14.95
N SER A 80 8.93 -10.15 15.12
CA SER A 80 8.63 -8.90 14.41
C SER A 80 9.40 -8.79 13.08
N ASP A 81 9.69 -9.93 12.42
CA ASP A 81 10.24 -9.94 11.07
C ASP A 81 9.18 -9.43 10.09
N PHE A 82 9.55 -8.44 9.26
CA PHE A 82 8.63 -7.87 8.28
C PHE A 82 8.75 -8.58 6.93
N SER A 83 7.62 -9.03 6.38
CA SER A 83 7.48 -9.63 5.06
C SER A 83 6.34 -8.99 4.28
N LEU A 84 6.70 -8.18 3.28
CA LEU A 84 5.75 -7.41 2.45
C LEU A 84 4.60 -8.25 1.87
N LYS A 85 4.88 -9.50 1.49
CA LYS A 85 3.91 -10.36 0.78
C LYS A 85 3.09 -11.26 1.70
N ARG A 86 3.33 -11.22 3.03
CA ARG A 86 2.67 -12.12 3.98
C ARG A 86 1.41 -11.47 4.57
N LEU A 87 0.32 -12.22 4.53
CA LEU A 87 -0.92 -11.89 5.24
C LEU A 87 -0.82 -12.31 6.71
N ASN A 88 -1.20 -11.43 7.63
CA ASN A 88 -1.40 -11.76 9.04
C ASN A 88 -2.88 -11.67 9.39
N PHE A 89 -3.42 -12.74 9.98
CA PHE A 89 -4.75 -12.77 10.56
C PHE A 89 -4.63 -12.83 12.09
N GLU A 90 -4.97 -11.72 12.76
CA GLU A 90 -4.93 -11.65 14.22
C GLU A 90 -6.32 -11.84 14.80
N TYR A 91 -6.42 -12.75 15.77
CA TYR A 91 -7.66 -13.06 16.46
C TYR A 91 -7.59 -12.71 17.93
N ASP A 92 -8.74 -12.47 18.56
CA ASP A 92 -8.83 -12.49 20.02
C ASP A 92 -8.90 -13.94 20.56
N ARG A 93 -9.01 -14.07 21.89
CA ARG A 93 -9.14 -15.38 22.55
C ARG A 93 -10.49 -16.07 22.27
N SER A 94 -11.51 -15.34 21.83
CA SER A 94 -12.83 -15.87 21.46
C SER A 94 -12.93 -16.35 20.01
N GLY A 95 -11.90 -16.11 19.20
CA GLY A 95 -11.87 -16.42 17.77
C GLY A 95 -12.47 -15.32 16.89
N LYS A 96 -12.67 -14.10 17.44
CA LYS A 96 -13.02 -12.93 16.63
C LYS A 96 -11.80 -12.46 15.85
N LEU A 97 -11.93 -12.28 14.54
CA LEU A 97 -10.89 -11.68 13.72
C LEU A 97 -10.81 -10.18 14.05
N LEU A 98 -9.66 -9.73 14.56
CA LEU A 98 -9.45 -8.34 14.96
C LEU A 98 -8.84 -7.49 13.85
N ARG A 99 -7.92 -8.08 13.08
CA ARG A 99 -7.10 -7.34 12.11
C ARG A 99 -6.62 -8.27 11.00
N VAL A 100 -6.47 -7.70 9.81
CA VAL A 100 -5.74 -8.30 8.69
C VAL A 100 -4.71 -7.30 8.21
N THR A 101 -3.43 -7.70 8.19
CA THR A 101 -2.32 -6.79 7.85
C THR A 101 -1.29 -7.46 6.96
N CYS A 102 -0.53 -6.65 6.22
CA CYS A 102 0.68 -7.11 5.53
C CYS A 102 1.89 -6.99 6.46
N GLY A 103 2.73 -8.03 6.52
CA GLY A 103 3.99 -7.98 7.25
C GLY A 103 4.51 -9.29 7.79
#